data_AF-A0A3D4F0B1-F1
#
_entry.id   AF-A0A3D4F0B1-F1
#
_cell.length_a   1.000
_cell.length_b   1.000
_cell.length_c   1.000
_cell.angle_alpha   90.00
_cell.angle_beta   90.00
_cell.angle_gamma   90.00
#
_symmetry.space_group_name_H-M   'P 1'
#
loop_
_entity.id
_entity.type
_entity.pdbx_description
1 polymer ?
#
loop_
_entity_poly.entity_id
_entity_poly.type
_entity_poly.pdbx_seq_one_letter_code
_entity_poly.pdbx_strand_id
1 'polypeptide(L)'
;MFALAALVIAPLSVETGYGQEDLLRQETIRRQQDVAKADELLNEGREAYGNKEFETAVQKYREALNTLPYGTATSDRREFITKSLEEGSVALTQQYRQEGKYQEARDLLEE
;
A
#
# COMPACT_ATOMS: atom_id res chain seq x y z
N MET A 1 -19.09 -4.08 68.50
CA MET A 1 -19.36 -5.33 67.77
C MET A 1 -19.14 -5.07 66.30
N PHE A 2 -18.25 -5.87 65.70
CA PHE A 2 -17.77 -5.76 64.33
C PHE A 2 -18.78 -6.36 63.33
N ALA A 3 -18.89 -5.75 62.15
CA ALA A 3 -19.11 -6.47 60.89
C ALA A 3 -18.72 -5.58 59.70
N LEU A 4 -17.45 -5.66 59.33
CA LEU A 4 -16.91 -5.22 58.04
C LEU A 4 -17.40 -6.21 56.97
N ALA A 5 -18.21 -5.76 56.01
CA ALA A 5 -18.48 -6.51 54.79
C ALA A 5 -17.40 -6.15 53.76
N ALA A 6 -16.37 -6.99 53.65
CA ALA A 6 -15.37 -6.91 52.59
C ALA A 6 -16.00 -7.41 51.28
N LEU A 7 -16.33 -6.49 50.38
CA LEU A 7 -16.62 -6.81 48.98
C LEU A 7 -15.30 -7.18 48.31
N VAL A 8 -15.03 -8.49 48.21
CA VAL A 8 -13.94 -9.02 47.39
C VAL A 8 -14.35 -8.81 45.92
N ILE A 9 -13.88 -7.71 45.34
CA ILE A 9 -13.83 -7.56 43.89
C ILE A 9 -12.66 -8.44 43.45
N ALA A 10 -12.96 -9.66 43.00
CA ALA A 10 -11.97 -10.48 42.33
C ALA A 10 -11.44 -9.67 41.13
N PRO A 11 -10.11 -9.55 40.94
CA PRO A 11 -9.61 -9.01 39.69
C PRO A 11 -10.10 -9.95 38.58
N LEU A 12 -10.86 -9.39 37.64
CA LEU A 12 -10.95 -9.94 36.30
C LEU A 12 -9.51 -10.06 35.82
N SER A 13 -8.96 -11.27 35.85
CA SER A 13 -7.72 -11.59 35.15
C SER A 13 -7.99 -11.39 33.66
N VAL A 14 -7.81 -10.15 33.19
CA VAL A 14 -7.56 -9.85 31.78
C VAL A 14 -6.17 -10.38 31.49
N GLU A 15 -6.08 -11.69 31.27
CA GLU A 15 -4.87 -12.38 30.83
C GLU A 15 -4.76 -12.28 29.30
N THR A 16 -4.87 -11.06 28.75
CA THR A 16 -4.76 -10.81 27.29
C THR A 16 -3.69 -9.79 26.91
N GLY A 17 -2.88 -9.30 27.86
CA GLY A 17 -1.82 -8.34 27.58
C GLY A 17 -0.70 -8.87 26.68
N TYR A 18 -0.24 -10.10 26.93
CA TYR A 18 0.94 -10.66 26.23
C TYR A 18 0.67 -11.04 24.76
N GLY A 19 -0.53 -11.53 24.43
CA GLY A 19 -0.88 -11.88 23.05
C GLY A 19 -1.24 -10.68 22.18
N GLN A 20 -1.88 -9.65 22.77
CA GLN A 20 -2.26 -8.43 22.04
C GLN A 20 -1.03 -7.61 21.64
N GLU A 21 -0.03 -7.48 22.51
CA GLU A 21 1.22 -6.77 22.20
C GLU A 21 2.02 -7.44 21.08
N ASP A 22 2.07 -8.77 21.05
CA ASP A 22 2.82 -9.52 20.03
C ASP A 22 2.16 -9.40 18.65
N LEU A 23 0.82 -9.48 18.59
CA LEU A 23 0.06 -9.26 17.36
C LEU A 23 0.20 -7.83 16.83
N LEU A 24 0.17 -6.83 17.71
CA LEU A 24 0.37 -5.43 17.31
C LEU A 24 1.77 -5.19 16.75
N ARG A 25 2.80 -5.80 17.36
CA ARG A 25 4.18 -5.74 16.85
C ARG A 25 4.28 -6.42 15.49
N GLN A 26 3.70 -7.61 15.33
CA GLN A 26 3.73 -8.33 14.07
C GLN A 26 3.03 -7.57 12.93
N GLU A 27 1.85 -7.00 13.19
CA GLU A 27 1.14 -6.19 12.19
C GLU A 27 1.93 -4.91 11.84
N THR A 28 2.60 -4.30 12.81
CA THR A 28 3.45 -3.13 12.55
C THR A 28 4.63 -3.49 11.65
N ILE A 29 5.30 -4.61 11.91
CA ILE A 29 6.39 -5.12 11.07
C ILE A 29 5.89 -5.40 9.65
N ARG A 30 4.73 -6.09 9.52
CA ARG A 30 4.13 -6.40 8.23
C ARG A 30 3.87 -5.13 7.41
N ARG A 31 3.28 -4.09 8.01
CA ARG A 31 3.04 -2.81 7.34
C ARG A 31 4.32 -2.10 6.93
N GLN A 32 5.37 -2.17 7.75
CA GLN A 32 6.68 -1.61 7.39
C GLN A 32 7.30 -2.35 6.20
N GLN A 33 7.15 -3.67 6.15
CA GLN A 33 7.57 -4.49 5.01
C GLN A 33 6.77 -4.15 3.74
N ASP A 34 5.46 -3.98 3.87
CA ASP A 34 4.59 -3.57 2.75
C ASP A 34 5.01 -2.19 2.19
N VAL A 35 5.32 -1.21 3.06
CA VAL A 35 5.84 0.10 2.63
C VAL A 35 7.16 -0.06 1.88
N ALA A 36 8.11 -0.83 2.42
CA ALA A 36 9.39 -1.06 1.76
C ALA A 36 9.22 -1.75 0.40
N LYS A 37 8.29 -2.71 0.31
CA LYS A 37 7.99 -3.40 -0.95
C LYS A 37 7.34 -2.47 -1.97
N ALA A 38 6.43 -1.60 -1.54
CA ALA A 38 5.84 -0.59 -2.40
C ALA A 38 6.90 0.39 -2.95
N ASP A 39 7.89 0.78 -2.13
CA ASP A 39 9.01 1.63 -2.57
C ASP A 39 9.90 0.92 -3.60
N GLU A 40 10.17 -0.38 -3.42
CA GLU A 40 10.90 -1.19 -4.39
C GLU A 40 10.17 -1.23 -5.74
N LEU A 41 8.87 -1.55 -5.71
CA LEU A 41 8.01 -1.58 -6.91
C LEU A 41 7.94 -0.22 -7.61
N LEU A 42 7.88 0.87 -6.85
CA LEU A 42 7.94 2.23 -7.40
C LEU A 42 9.28 2.46 -8.14
N ASN A 43 10.40 2.04 -7.55
CA ASN A 43 11.70 2.20 -8.19
C ASN A 43 11.84 1.34 -9.46
N GLU A 44 11.38 0.08 -9.42
CA GLU A 44 11.31 -0.79 -10.60
C GLU A 44 10.47 -0.15 -11.71
N GLY A 45 9.31 0.44 -11.36
CA GLY A 45 8.46 1.14 -12.32
C GLY A 45 9.13 2.38 -12.93
N ARG A 46 9.88 3.14 -12.13
CA ARG A 46 10.64 4.31 -12.60
C ARG A 46 11.81 3.93 -13.52
N GLU A 47 12.48 2.82 -13.22
CA GLU A 47 13.52 2.26 -14.09
C GLU A 47 12.93 1.84 -15.43
N ALA A 48 11.85 1.05 -15.41
CA ALA A 48 11.12 0.64 -16.61
C ALA A 48 10.66 1.86 -17.43
N TYR A 49 10.12 2.89 -16.78
CA TYR A 49 9.73 4.13 -17.45
C TYR A 49 10.92 4.81 -18.14
N GLY A 50 12.06 4.91 -17.46
CA GLY A 50 13.31 5.44 -18.04
C GLY A 50 13.79 4.67 -19.27
N ASN A 51 13.56 3.35 -19.27
CA ASN A 51 13.86 2.44 -20.38
C ASN A 51 12.77 2.44 -21.48
N LYS A 52 11.71 3.25 -21.35
CA LYS A 52 10.53 3.31 -22.22
C LYS A 52 9.70 2.01 -22.23
N GLU A 53 9.84 1.18 -21.21
CA GLU A 53 9.03 -0.02 -20.99
C GLU A 53 7.73 0.38 -20.28
N PHE A 54 6.89 1.19 -20.95
CA PHE A 54 5.76 1.85 -20.29
C PHE A 54 4.69 0.90 -19.75
N GLU A 55 4.48 -0.25 -20.40
CA GLU A 55 3.59 -1.31 -19.88
C GLU A 55 4.07 -1.82 -18.52
N THR A 56 5.35 -2.20 -18.44
CA THR A 56 5.99 -2.65 -17.19
C THR A 56 5.93 -1.56 -16.13
N ALA A 57 6.20 -0.31 -16.49
CA ALA A 57 6.14 0.83 -15.56
C ALA A 57 4.74 0.99 -14.94
N VAL A 58 3.70 1.05 -15.78
CA VAL A 58 2.30 1.16 -15.35
C VAL A 58 1.90 0.01 -14.43
N GLN A 59 2.26 -1.22 -14.79
CA GLN A 59 1.99 -2.40 -13.96
C GLN A 59 2.65 -2.27 -12.58
N LYS A 60 3.93 -1.87 -12.53
CA LYS A 60 4.68 -1.74 -11.28
C LYS A 60 4.13 -0.64 -10.37
N TYR A 61 3.69 0.48 -10.93
CA TYR A 61 3.03 1.52 -10.14
C TYR A 61 1.69 1.05 -9.56
N ARG A 62 0.90 0.26 -10.30
CA ARG A 62 -0.33 -0.38 -9.78
C ARG A 62 -0.02 -1.36 -8.63
N GLU A 63 0.98 -2.22 -8.82
CA GLU A 63 1.44 -3.15 -7.78
C GLU A 63 1.90 -2.39 -6.52
N ALA A 64 2.62 -1.29 -6.68
CA ALA A 64 3.05 -0.43 -5.58
C ALA A 64 1.85 0.18 -4.82
N LEU A 65 0.84 0.72 -5.52
CA LEU A 65 -0.37 1.26 -4.89
C LEU A 65 -1.19 0.22 -4.13
N ASN A 66 -1.25 -1.00 -4.66
CA ASN A 66 -1.97 -2.13 -4.06
C ASN A 66 -1.24 -2.68 -2.83
N THR A 67 0.09 -2.61 -2.83
CA THR A 67 0.93 -3.07 -1.71
C THR A 67 1.00 -2.03 -0.60
N LEU A 68 1.04 -0.74 -0.94
CA LEU A 68 1.19 0.34 0.04
C LEU A 68 0.00 0.35 1.02
N PRO A 69 0.23 0.25 2.35
CA PRO A 69 -0.84 0.34 3.33
C PRO A 69 -1.58 1.67 3.24
N TYR A 70 -2.88 1.68 3.54
CA TYR A 70 -3.66 2.92 3.68
C TYR A 70 -3.41 3.59 5.03
N GLY A 71 -3.38 4.92 5.03
CA GLY A 71 -3.27 5.72 6.24
C GLY A 71 -2.69 7.10 5.98
N THR A 72 -2.80 7.99 6.96
CA THR A 72 -2.22 9.35 6.87
C THR A 72 -0.70 9.30 6.69
N ALA A 73 -0.01 8.35 7.33
CA ALA A 73 1.44 8.18 7.24
C ALA A 73 1.96 7.80 5.84
N THR A 74 1.10 7.26 4.96
CA THR A 74 1.46 6.84 3.60
C THR A 74 0.77 7.68 2.53
N SER A 75 0.04 8.72 2.91
CA SER A 75 -0.76 9.55 1.99
C SER A 75 0.10 10.23 0.91
N ASP A 76 1.16 10.92 1.30
CA ASP A 76 2.10 11.57 0.36
C ASP A 76 2.73 10.56 -0.62
N ARG A 77 3.07 9.36 -0.13
CA ARG A 77 3.62 8.28 -0.98
C ARG A 77 2.59 7.80 -1.99
N ARG A 78 1.34 7.62 -1.54
CA ARG A 78 0.24 7.22 -2.41
C ARG A 78 0.01 8.26 -3.50
N GLU A 79 -0.02 9.55 -3.14
CA GLU A 79 -0.15 10.65 -4.11
C GLU A 79 0.97 10.60 -5.15
N PHE A 80 2.23 10.43 -4.70
CA PHE A 80 3.37 10.33 -5.62
C PHE A 80 3.28 9.13 -6.58
N ILE A 81 2.91 7.96 -6.09
CA ILE A 81 2.77 6.76 -6.93
C ILE A 81 1.59 6.92 -7.88
N THR A 82 0.47 7.49 -7.44
CA THR A 82 -0.68 7.80 -8.30
C THR A 82 -0.28 8.73 -9.45
N LYS A 83 0.45 9.81 -9.16
CA LYS A 83 0.96 10.70 -10.21
C LYS A 83 1.91 9.97 -11.18
N SER A 84 2.80 9.12 -10.65
CA SER A 84 3.70 8.31 -11.49
C SER A 84 2.94 7.35 -12.40
N LEU A 85 1.85 6.76 -11.88
CA LEU A 85 0.93 5.93 -12.66
C LEU A 85 0.23 6.72 -13.76
N GLU A 86 -0.28 7.91 -13.47
CA GLU A 86 -0.92 8.78 -14.47
C GLU A 86 0.06 9.14 -15.60
N GLU A 87 1.28 9.57 -15.25
CA GLU A 87 2.33 9.89 -16.22
C GLU A 87 2.71 8.67 -17.07
N GLY A 88 2.87 7.50 -16.43
CA GLY A 88 3.12 6.22 -17.10
C GLY A 88 2.00 5.83 -18.07
N SER A 89 0.74 5.94 -17.64
CA SER A 89 -0.43 5.62 -18.45
C SER A 89 -0.54 6.53 -19.67
N VAL A 90 -0.28 7.84 -19.51
CA VAL A 90 -0.25 8.77 -20.65
C VAL A 90 0.83 8.41 -21.66
N ALA A 91 2.05 8.08 -21.19
CA ALA A 91 3.13 7.64 -22.06
C ALA A 91 2.78 6.34 -22.80
N LEU A 92 2.17 5.38 -22.10
CA LEU A 92 1.73 4.11 -22.68
C LEU A 92 0.62 4.30 -23.72
N THR A 93 -0.39 5.13 -23.45
CA THR A 93 -1.43 5.50 -24.42
C THR A 93 -0.80 6.10 -25.68
N GLN A 94 0.20 6.98 -25.53
CA GLN A 94 0.90 7.56 -26.68
C GLN A 94 1.64 6.49 -27.49
N GLN A 95 2.32 5.55 -26.83
CA GLN A 95 2.97 4.42 -27.48
C GLN A 95 1.96 3.55 -28.24
N TYR A 96 0.84 3.16 -27.61
CA TYR A 96 -0.21 2.39 -28.27
C TYR A 96 -0.77 3.07 -29.51
N ARG A 97 -0.97 4.40 -29.46
CA ARG A 97 -1.40 5.16 -30.65
C ARG A 97 -0.36 5.13 -31.78
N GLN A 98 0.92 5.18 -31.45
CA GLN A 98 2.00 5.07 -32.45
C GLN A 98 2.08 3.67 -33.07
N GLU A 99 1.75 2.63 -32.30
CA GLU A 99 1.69 1.24 -32.74
C GLU A 99 0.38 0.87 -33.46
N GLY A 100 -0.59 1.79 -33.53
CA GLY A 100 -1.91 1.55 -34.11
C GLY A 100 -2.89 0.79 -33.20
N LYS A 101 -2.52 0.56 -31.93
CA LYS A 101 -3.33 -0.06 -30.87
C LYS A 101 -4.33 0.93 -30.26
N TYR A 102 -5.23 1.46 -31.09
CA TYR A 102 -6.14 2.52 -30.68
C TYR A 102 -7.19 2.09 -29.66
N GLN A 103 -7.57 0.81 -29.66
CA GLN A 103 -8.56 0.31 -28.70
C GLN A 103 -7.93 0.21 -27.31
N GLU A 104 -6.75 -0.39 -27.21
CA GLU A 104 -5.97 -0.51 -25.97
C GLU A 104 -5.62 0.87 -25.40
N ALA A 105 -5.31 1.84 -26.26
CA ALA A 105 -5.10 3.23 -25.87
C ALA A 105 -6.34 3.87 -25.23
N ARG A 106 -7.55 3.51 -25.70
CA ARG A 106 -8.82 4.01 -25.15
C ARG A 106 -9.16 3.31 -23.84
N ASP A 107 -9.07 1.98 -23.83
CA ASP A 107 -9.37 1.17 -22.65
C ASP A 107 -8.51 1.61 -21.46
N LEU A 108 -7.23 1.93 -21.70
CA LEU A 108 -6.31 2.42 -20.67
C LEU A 108 -6.71 3.78 -20.06
N LEU A 109 -7.40 4.65 -20.81
CA LEU A 109 -7.85 5.96 -20.32
C LEU A 109 -9.21 5.89 -19.60
N GLU A 110 -9.94 4.79 -19.77
CA GLU A 110 -11.25 4.55 -19.17
C GLU A 110 -11.17 3.73 -17.87
N GLU A 111 -9.98 3.24 -17.52
CA GLU A 111 -9.65 2.50 -16.29
C GLU A 111 -9.58 3.40 -15.05
#